data_AF-A0A955CPB0-F1
#
_entry.id   AF-A0A955CPB0-F1
#
_cell.length_a   1.000
_cell.length_b   1.000
_cell.length_c   1.000
_cell.angle_alpha   90.00
_cell.angle_beta   90.00
_cell.angle_gamma   90.00
#
_symmetry.space_group_name_H-M   'P 1'
#
loop_
_entity.id
_entity.type
_entity.pdbx_description
1 polymer ?
#
loop_
_entity_poly.entity_id
_entity_poly.type
_entity_poly.pdbx_seq_one_letter_code
_entity_poly.pdbx_strand_id
1 'polypeptide(L)'
;MTQSLRTFVVALFAIACIALPAYASPDPQPRTPKRPTLLLVEQEQQPRITISWIAGGEMQRYSLVVPFTAPVGGEQLGDSNALAYATLGGTRIETGAGHPQGAVIRVGLTKADNSRAFFKGIDPGTSIDISISGVRFNQPIKYHDGTALMHLKYGLGDLKACELPATANNQYLLSDPNDTLGGRVNAGVNATPGALDGGPKHGSVEAIVLSDDPNLVEVHASVPYALLRHLQDPWVSELPGTFFEPIHFHLEAEFIKIDADPLVRNPVIIEKNDTPPG
;
A
#
# COMPACT_ATOMS: atom_id res chain seq x y z
N MET A 1 -11.59 35.87 106.04
CA MET A 1 -10.43 35.99 105.12
C MET A 1 -9.76 34.63 105.06
N THR A 2 -10.07 33.86 104.00
CA THR A 2 -9.14 33.49 102.88
C THR A 2 -8.25 32.28 103.19
N GLN A 3 -8.04 31.30 102.32
CA GLN A 3 -8.83 30.64 101.27
C GLN A 3 -8.00 29.39 100.89
N SER A 4 -8.63 28.22 100.97
CA SER A 4 -8.36 26.95 100.27
C SER A 4 -7.13 26.86 99.33
N LEU A 5 -6.17 26.00 99.68
CA LEU A 5 -5.10 25.50 98.80
C LEU A 5 -5.67 24.42 97.85
N ARG A 6 -5.64 24.64 96.53
CA ARG A 6 -6.02 23.65 95.52
C ARG A 6 -4.78 23.00 94.90
N THR A 7 -4.74 21.68 94.99
CA THR A 7 -3.81 20.76 94.33
C THR A 7 -3.96 20.84 92.80
N PHE A 8 -2.87 21.15 92.09
CA PHE A 8 -2.80 21.02 90.62
C PHE A 8 -2.07 19.71 90.29
N VAL A 9 -2.79 18.77 89.71
CA VAL A 9 -2.23 17.56 89.10
C VAL A 9 -2.03 17.87 87.61
N VAL A 10 -0.76 17.90 87.17
CA VAL A 10 -0.41 18.01 85.76
C VAL A 10 -0.32 16.60 85.17
N ALA A 11 -1.26 16.25 84.30
CA ALA A 11 -1.23 15.02 83.54
C ALA A 11 -0.39 15.21 82.26
N LEU A 12 0.76 14.54 82.19
CA LEU A 12 1.54 14.39 80.96
C LEU A 12 0.89 13.31 80.08
N PHE A 13 0.29 13.73 78.96
CA PHE A 13 -0.06 12.82 77.87
C PHE A 13 1.15 12.67 76.94
N ALA A 14 1.86 11.54 77.04
CA ALA A 14 2.84 11.13 76.05
C ALA A 14 2.11 10.55 74.84
N ILE A 15 2.04 11.31 73.75
CA ILE A 15 1.57 10.82 72.45
C ILE A 15 2.74 10.08 71.80
N ALA A 16 2.68 8.74 71.82
CA ALA A 16 3.58 7.90 71.04
C ALA A 16 3.12 7.92 69.57
N CYS A 17 3.81 8.69 68.72
CA CYS A 17 3.64 8.60 67.27
C CYS A 17 4.22 7.27 66.79
N ILE A 18 3.36 6.30 66.50
CA ILE A 18 3.72 5.08 65.78
C ILE A 18 3.95 5.48 64.32
N ALA A 19 5.22 5.62 63.93
CA ALA A 19 5.59 5.74 62.53
C ALA A 19 5.36 4.39 61.85
N LEU A 20 4.27 4.27 61.09
CA LEU A 20 4.09 3.16 60.18
C LEU A 20 5.22 3.19 59.13
N PRO A 21 5.85 2.06 58.80
CA PRO A 21 6.80 2.02 57.70
C PRO A 21 6.06 2.46 56.44
N ALA A 22 6.57 3.51 55.79
CA ALA A 22 6.11 3.89 54.46
C ALA A 22 6.25 2.65 53.57
N TYR A 23 5.12 2.07 53.16
CA TYR A 23 5.09 1.08 52.10
C TYR A 23 5.79 1.73 50.92
N ALA A 24 7.00 1.25 50.60
CA ALA A 24 7.67 1.58 49.36
C ALA A 24 6.69 1.16 48.26
N SER A 25 6.10 2.16 47.58
CA SER A 25 5.33 1.90 46.37
C SER A 25 6.19 1.03 45.47
N PRO A 26 5.67 -0.12 44.99
CA PRO A 26 6.43 -0.93 44.04
C PRO A 26 6.87 -0.01 42.90
N ASP A 27 8.16 -0.03 42.62
CA ASP A 27 8.76 0.71 41.51
C ASP A 27 7.86 0.51 40.29
N PRO A 28 7.38 1.59 39.63
CA PRO A 28 6.51 1.45 38.48
C PRO A 28 7.25 0.57 37.47
N GLN A 29 6.75 -0.65 37.31
CA GLN A 29 7.21 -1.61 36.31
C GLN A 29 7.48 -0.82 35.03
N PRO A 30 8.68 -0.93 34.42
CA PRO A 30 9.02 -0.16 33.24
C PRO A 30 7.92 -0.39 32.21
N ARG A 31 7.09 0.63 32.00
CA ARG A 31 5.96 0.56 31.08
C ARG A 31 6.58 0.28 29.73
N THR A 32 6.36 -0.93 29.21
CA THR A 32 6.75 -1.28 27.85
C THR A 32 6.24 -0.16 26.95
N PRO A 33 7.10 0.48 26.14
CA PRO A 33 6.67 1.58 25.28
C PRO A 33 5.44 1.12 24.50
N LYS A 34 4.32 1.84 24.66
CA LYS A 34 3.08 1.50 23.96
C LYS A 34 3.40 1.64 22.46
N ARG A 35 3.40 0.52 21.74
CA ARG A 35 3.65 0.52 20.29
C ARG A 35 2.72 1.55 19.63
N PRO A 36 3.18 2.30 18.62
CA PRO A 36 2.33 3.21 17.88
C PRO A 36 1.08 2.47 17.41
N THR A 37 -0.09 3.07 17.59
CA THR A 37 -1.35 2.46 17.15
C THR A 37 -1.43 2.41 15.63
N LEU A 38 -0.79 3.36 14.94
CA LEU A 38 -0.75 3.43 13.48
C LEU A 38 0.53 2.83 12.92
N LEU A 39 0.40 2.06 11.84
CA LEU A 39 1.51 1.60 11.03
C LEU A 39 1.95 2.73 10.11
N LEU A 40 3.20 3.18 10.24
CA LEU A 40 3.76 4.32 9.52
C LEU A 40 5.09 3.92 8.91
N VAL A 41 5.43 4.53 7.78
CA VAL A 41 6.76 4.41 7.17
C VAL A 41 7.67 5.52 7.72
N GLU A 42 8.93 5.16 8.01
CA GLU A 42 9.98 6.09 8.40
C GLU A 42 10.34 6.98 7.21
N GLN A 43 9.97 8.26 7.26
CA GLN A 43 10.07 9.19 6.13
C GLN A 43 11.51 9.59 5.81
N GLU A 44 12.43 9.43 6.77
CA GLU A 44 13.84 9.73 6.61
C GLU A 44 14.54 8.73 5.68
N GLN A 45 13.95 7.53 5.49
CA GLN A 45 14.46 6.53 4.57
C GLN A 45 13.80 6.67 3.20
N GLN A 46 14.62 7.03 2.20
CA GLN A 46 14.17 7.14 0.83
C GLN A 46 14.25 5.78 0.15
N PRO A 47 13.13 5.23 -0.36
CA PRO A 47 13.17 3.99 -1.08
C PRO A 47 13.94 4.09 -2.39
N ARG A 48 14.50 2.96 -2.80
CA ARG A 48 15.05 2.77 -4.14
C ARG A 48 14.01 2.08 -5.02
N ILE A 49 13.64 2.73 -6.13
CA ILE A 49 12.87 2.10 -7.20
C ILE A 49 13.84 1.58 -8.25
N THR A 50 13.64 0.38 -8.75
CA THR A 50 14.32 -0.14 -9.95
C THR A 50 13.30 -0.61 -10.96
N ILE A 51 13.47 -0.20 -12.21
CA ILE A 51 12.59 -0.60 -13.31
C ILE A 51 13.44 -1.10 -14.46
N SER A 52 13.04 -2.24 -15.04
CA SER A 52 13.72 -2.83 -16.19
C SER A 52 12.78 -3.44 -17.21
N TRP A 53 13.24 -3.51 -18.46
CA TRP A 53 12.55 -4.12 -19.59
C TRP A 53 13.56 -4.51 -20.68
N ILE A 54 13.15 -5.33 -21.65
CA ILE A 54 13.99 -5.67 -22.81
C ILE A 54 13.67 -4.74 -23.98
N ALA A 55 14.70 -4.19 -24.62
CA ALA A 55 14.59 -3.39 -25.84
C ALA A 55 15.70 -3.75 -26.82
N GLY A 56 15.33 -4.14 -28.04
CA GLY A 56 16.28 -4.59 -29.06
C GLY A 56 17.09 -5.83 -28.63
N GLY A 57 16.49 -6.70 -27.81
CA GLY A 57 17.16 -7.86 -27.21
C GLY A 57 18.05 -7.55 -26.01
N GLU A 58 18.18 -6.29 -25.60
CA GLU A 58 19.04 -5.87 -24.47
C GLU A 58 18.22 -5.41 -23.26
N MET A 59 18.72 -5.74 -22.06
CA MET A 59 18.11 -5.31 -20.80
C MET A 59 18.37 -3.81 -20.56
N GLN A 60 17.29 -3.04 -20.52
CA GLN A 60 17.28 -1.66 -20.04
C GLN A 60 16.97 -1.68 -18.55
N ARG A 61 17.78 -1.01 -17.72
CA ARG A 61 17.59 -0.98 -16.26
C ARG A 61 17.90 0.40 -15.72
N TYR A 62 16.97 0.92 -14.93
CA TYR A 62 17.08 2.22 -14.29
C TYR A 62 16.77 2.11 -12.81
N SER A 63 17.58 2.76 -11.98
CA SER A 63 17.38 2.80 -10.53
C SER A 63 17.39 4.24 -10.04
N LEU A 64 16.40 4.58 -9.23
CA LEU A 64 16.21 5.91 -8.65
C LEU A 64 16.05 5.78 -7.14
N VAL A 65 16.53 6.76 -6.39
CA VAL A 65 16.20 6.91 -4.98
C VAL A 65 15.26 8.09 -4.90
N VAL A 66 14.03 7.87 -4.43
CA VAL A 66 12.99 8.89 -4.42
C VAL A 66 12.39 9.02 -3.03
N PRO A 67 12.06 10.24 -2.57
CA PRO A 67 11.23 10.39 -1.39
C PRO A 67 9.81 9.87 -1.67
N PHE A 68 9.04 9.57 -0.62
CA PHE A 68 7.61 9.38 -0.79
C PHE A 68 6.95 10.70 -1.21
N THR A 69 6.24 10.71 -2.33
CA THR A 69 5.59 11.89 -2.88
C THR A 69 4.11 11.66 -3.14
N ALA A 70 3.39 12.72 -3.51
CA ALA A 70 2.04 12.58 -4.04
C ALA A 70 2.07 11.91 -5.44
N PRO A 71 0.96 11.28 -5.88
CA PRO A 71 0.76 10.68 -7.21
C PRO A 71 1.02 11.53 -8.46
N VAL A 72 1.38 12.79 -8.28
CA VAL A 72 1.45 13.84 -9.30
C VAL A 72 2.84 14.45 -9.20
N GLY A 73 3.78 13.79 -9.85
CA GLY A 73 5.20 14.10 -9.74
C GLY A 73 5.98 12.81 -9.56
N GLY A 74 6.93 12.60 -10.46
CA GLY A 74 7.85 11.48 -10.43
C GLY A 74 9.17 11.90 -11.04
N GLU A 75 10.17 11.07 -10.83
CA GLU A 75 11.50 11.26 -11.38
C GLU A 75 11.59 10.56 -12.73
N GLN A 76 12.19 11.25 -13.70
CA GLN A 76 12.33 10.77 -15.07
C GLN A 76 13.22 9.51 -15.12
N LEU A 77 12.73 8.43 -15.72
CA LEU A 77 13.48 7.19 -15.91
C LEU A 77 14.33 7.24 -17.16
N GLY A 78 15.56 7.74 -17.03
CA GLY A 78 16.48 7.90 -18.16
C GLY A 78 15.82 8.62 -19.34
N ASP A 79 16.00 8.11 -20.55
CA ASP A 79 15.41 8.67 -21.78
C ASP A 79 14.01 8.11 -22.14
N SER A 80 13.37 7.38 -21.21
CA SER A 80 12.02 6.84 -21.42
C SER A 80 10.95 7.94 -21.37
N ASN A 81 9.68 7.59 -21.58
CA ASN A 81 8.56 8.52 -21.40
C ASN A 81 7.91 8.34 -20.01
N ALA A 82 8.61 7.73 -19.06
CA ALA A 82 8.04 7.31 -17.78
C ALA A 82 8.65 8.12 -16.62
N LEU A 83 7.77 8.67 -15.79
CA LEU A 83 8.09 9.31 -14.51
C LEU A 83 7.76 8.35 -13.37
N ALA A 84 8.76 7.92 -12.62
CA ALA A 84 8.60 6.98 -11.51
C ALA A 84 8.39 7.69 -10.17
N TYR A 85 7.54 7.15 -9.32
CA TYR A 85 7.33 7.66 -7.97
C TYR A 85 7.01 6.53 -6.99
N ALA A 86 7.25 6.79 -5.70
CA ALA A 86 6.80 5.99 -4.58
C ALA A 86 5.84 6.80 -3.71
N THR A 87 4.77 6.18 -3.23
CA THR A 87 3.82 6.82 -2.31
C THR A 87 3.26 5.83 -1.29
N LEU A 88 2.59 6.36 -0.28
CA LEU A 88 1.91 5.57 0.76
C LEU A 88 0.40 5.74 0.63
N GLY A 89 -0.31 4.66 0.93
CA GLY A 89 -1.74 4.55 0.64
C GLY A 89 -2.00 4.13 -0.80
N GLY A 90 -3.26 4.22 -1.21
CA GLY A 90 -3.65 3.84 -2.57
C GLY A 90 -5.09 3.36 -2.67
N THR A 91 -5.37 2.75 -3.81
CA THR A 91 -6.66 2.24 -4.27
C THR A 91 -7.36 1.44 -3.19
N ARG A 92 -6.68 0.52 -2.49
CA ARG A 92 -7.34 -0.27 -1.44
C ARG A 92 -7.88 0.56 -0.30
N ILE A 93 -7.14 1.58 0.13
CA ILE A 93 -7.58 2.47 1.21
C ILE A 93 -8.74 3.34 0.70
N GLU A 94 -8.59 3.90 -0.50
CA GLU A 94 -9.59 4.77 -1.14
C GLU A 94 -10.93 4.05 -1.40
N THR A 95 -10.88 2.74 -1.69
CA THR A 95 -12.06 1.90 -1.93
C THR A 95 -12.63 1.29 -0.66
N GLY A 96 -11.99 1.47 0.50
CA GLY A 96 -12.37 0.84 1.77
C GLY A 96 -12.11 -0.67 1.82
N ALA A 97 -11.30 -1.19 0.89
CA ALA A 97 -10.92 -2.60 0.82
C ALA A 97 -9.65 -2.94 1.64
N GLY A 98 -8.91 -1.92 2.07
CA GLY A 98 -7.71 -2.08 2.89
C GLY A 98 -8.01 -2.51 4.33
N HIS A 99 -7.03 -3.13 4.98
CA HIS A 99 -7.06 -3.44 6.39
C HIS A 99 -7.06 -2.14 7.23
N PRO A 100 -7.93 -1.99 8.25
CA PRO A 100 -8.00 -0.76 9.06
C PRO A 100 -6.70 -0.39 9.80
N GLN A 101 -5.82 -1.37 10.00
CA GLN A 101 -4.48 -1.21 10.59
C GLN A 101 -3.35 -1.43 9.59
N GLY A 102 -3.68 -1.50 8.30
CA GLY A 102 -2.73 -1.70 7.22
C GLY A 102 -2.14 -0.40 6.70
N ALA A 103 -1.05 -0.55 5.96
CA ALA A 103 -0.42 0.50 5.19
C ALA A 103 -0.12 -0.06 3.80
N VAL A 104 -0.38 0.74 2.77
CA VAL A 104 -0.14 0.34 1.38
C VAL A 104 1.11 1.04 0.88
N ILE A 105 2.06 0.26 0.35
CA ILE A 105 3.17 0.80 -0.44
C ILE A 105 2.71 0.82 -1.89
N ARG A 106 2.97 1.94 -2.55
CA ARG A 106 2.65 2.12 -3.96
C ARG A 106 3.88 2.58 -4.74
N VAL A 107 4.12 1.92 -5.87
CA VAL A 107 5.13 2.32 -6.86
C VAL A 107 4.43 2.51 -8.18
N GLY A 108 4.61 3.65 -8.81
CA GLY A 108 3.93 3.92 -10.05
C GLY A 108 4.72 4.69 -11.07
N LEU A 109 4.12 4.73 -12.25
CA LEU A 109 4.65 5.32 -13.46
C LEU A 109 3.57 6.19 -14.09
N THR A 110 3.94 7.42 -14.42
CA THR A 110 3.10 8.35 -15.17
C THR A 110 3.79 8.70 -16.48
N LYS A 111 3.04 8.82 -17.58
CA LYS A 111 3.60 9.28 -18.84
C LYS A 111 4.01 10.75 -18.73
N ALA A 112 5.21 11.10 -19.20
CA ALA A 112 5.61 12.49 -19.37
C ALA A 112 4.85 13.15 -20.54
N ASP A 113 4.60 12.38 -21.60
CA ASP A 113 3.78 12.74 -22.76
C ASP A 113 2.76 11.63 -23.05
N ASN A 114 1.47 11.92 -22.91
CA ASN A 114 0.41 10.94 -23.10
C ASN A 114 0.34 10.36 -24.52
N SER A 115 0.91 11.02 -25.53
CA SER A 115 0.92 10.55 -26.92
C SER A 115 2.01 9.52 -27.23
N ARG A 116 2.92 9.25 -26.28
CA ARG A 116 4.05 8.34 -26.45
C ARG A 116 3.91 7.09 -25.57
N ALA A 117 4.47 5.97 -26.01
CA ALA A 117 4.56 4.76 -25.18
C ALA A 117 5.45 5.00 -23.95
N PHE A 118 5.21 4.31 -22.83
CA PHE A 118 6.03 4.44 -21.61
C PHE A 118 7.51 4.13 -21.86
N PHE A 119 7.77 2.95 -22.44
CA PHE A 119 9.10 2.40 -22.58
C PHE A 119 9.51 2.43 -24.04
N LYS A 120 10.57 3.17 -24.33
CA LYS A 120 11.08 3.32 -25.69
C LYS A 120 11.62 1.97 -26.17
N GLY A 121 11.06 1.47 -27.27
CA GLY A 121 11.57 0.29 -27.96
C GLY A 121 11.44 -1.02 -27.19
N ILE A 122 10.53 -1.11 -26.22
CA ILE A 122 10.26 -2.37 -25.53
C ILE A 122 9.90 -3.47 -26.53
N ASP A 123 10.48 -4.65 -26.35
CA ASP A 123 10.29 -5.77 -27.26
C ASP A 123 8.91 -6.42 -27.07
N PRO A 124 8.21 -6.80 -28.16
CA PRO A 124 6.93 -7.48 -28.07
C PRO A 124 6.98 -8.76 -27.23
N GLY A 125 5.95 -8.99 -26.42
CA GLY A 125 5.83 -10.19 -25.60
C GLY A 125 6.75 -10.25 -24.37
N THR A 126 7.47 -9.17 -24.07
CA THR A 126 8.33 -9.08 -22.89
C THR A 126 7.61 -8.45 -21.68
N SER A 127 8.25 -8.52 -20.52
CA SER A 127 7.73 -7.99 -19.26
C SER A 127 8.43 -6.69 -18.86
N ILE A 128 7.77 -5.94 -18.00
CA ILE A 128 8.37 -4.90 -17.19
C ILE A 128 8.59 -5.45 -15.79
N ASP A 129 9.80 -5.28 -15.28
CA ASP A 129 10.11 -5.61 -13.89
C ASP A 129 10.19 -4.31 -13.09
N ILE A 130 9.51 -4.27 -11.95
CA ILE A 130 9.45 -3.13 -11.05
C ILE A 130 9.81 -3.63 -9.66
N SER A 131 10.77 -3.00 -9.01
CA SER A 131 11.05 -3.24 -7.61
C SER A 131 11.17 -1.95 -6.81
N ILE A 132 10.81 -2.04 -5.53
CA ILE A 132 11.05 -1.04 -4.52
C ILE A 132 11.71 -1.69 -3.32
N SER A 133 12.81 -1.13 -2.85
CA SER A 133 13.51 -1.57 -1.65
C SER A 133 13.84 -0.41 -0.72
N GLY A 134 14.21 -0.73 0.51
CA GLY A 134 14.55 0.27 1.51
C GLY A 134 13.33 0.95 2.15
N VAL A 135 12.13 0.34 2.08
CA VAL A 135 10.95 0.87 2.76
C VAL A 135 10.91 0.33 4.19
N ARG A 136 11.01 1.22 5.17
CA ARG A 136 11.05 0.82 6.58
C ARG A 136 9.83 1.31 7.34
N PHE A 137 9.19 0.40 8.05
CA PHE A 137 8.08 0.70 8.93
C PHE A 137 8.56 0.99 10.36
N ASN A 138 7.77 1.78 11.09
CA ASN A 138 8.02 2.10 12.49
C ASN A 138 7.85 0.91 13.47
N GLN A 139 7.50 -0.27 12.97
CA GLN A 139 7.28 -1.50 13.74
C GLN A 139 7.27 -2.74 12.83
N PRO A 140 7.38 -3.95 13.40
CA PRO A 140 7.36 -5.19 12.63
C PRO A 140 6.06 -5.38 11.84
N ILE A 141 6.20 -5.84 10.61
CA ILE A 141 5.12 -6.03 9.66
C ILE A 141 5.10 -7.46 9.09
N LYS A 142 3.99 -7.77 8.43
CA LYS A 142 3.86 -8.87 7.47
C LYS A 142 3.13 -8.37 6.24
N TYR A 143 3.39 -8.99 5.10
CA TYR A 143 2.59 -8.78 3.90
C TYR A 143 1.16 -9.27 4.15
N HIS A 144 0.17 -8.53 3.66
CA HIS A 144 -1.22 -8.97 3.68
C HIS A 144 -1.46 -9.77 2.41
N ASP A 145 -1.36 -11.09 2.49
CA ASP A 145 -1.43 -11.98 1.33
C ASP A 145 -2.68 -11.75 0.46
N GLY A 146 -2.53 -11.85 -0.86
CA GLY A 146 -3.63 -11.65 -1.82
C GLY A 146 -4.03 -10.19 -2.05
N THR A 147 -3.36 -9.24 -1.40
CA THR A 147 -3.68 -7.81 -1.54
C THR A 147 -2.84 -7.08 -2.58
N ALA A 148 -1.93 -7.74 -3.29
CA ALA A 148 -1.23 -7.06 -4.38
C ALA A 148 -2.22 -6.73 -5.50
N LEU A 149 -2.11 -5.52 -6.05
CA LEU A 149 -2.84 -5.12 -7.25
C LEU A 149 -2.02 -4.15 -8.08
N MET A 150 -2.38 -4.02 -9.35
CA MET A 150 -1.95 -2.91 -10.20
C MET A 150 -3.18 -2.14 -10.67
N HIS A 151 -3.21 -0.84 -10.41
CA HIS A 151 -4.24 0.07 -10.90
C HIS A 151 -3.75 0.78 -12.16
N LEU A 152 -4.49 0.60 -13.25
CA LEU A 152 -4.26 1.20 -14.57
C LEU A 152 -5.26 2.34 -14.77
N LYS A 153 -4.76 3.52 -15.12
CA LYS A 153 -5.58 4.68 -15.44
C LYS A 153 -5.35 5.11 -16.87
N TYR A 154 -6.45 5.27 -17.61
CA TYR A 154 -6.45 5.56 -19.03
C TYR A 154 -6.93 6.98 -19.35
N GLY A 155 -6.48 7.51 -20.49
CA GLY A 155 -6.83 8.84 -20.97
C GLY A 155 -8.27 8.91 -21.47
N LEU A 156 -8.99 9.97 -21.12
CA LEU A 156 -10.38 10.17 -21.60
C LEU A 156 -10.46 10.34 -23.12
N GLY A 157 -9.43 10.90 -23.75
CA GLY A 157 -9.36 11.05 -25.21
C GLY A 157 -9.30 9.70 -25.91
N ASP A 158 -8.49 8.78 -25.39
CA ASP A 158 -8.34 7.44 -25.94
C ASP A 158 -9.60 6.60 -25.72
N LEU A 159 -10.24 6.70 -24.54
CA LEU A 159 -11.55 6.08 -24.31
C LEU A 159 -12.58 6.54 -25.33
N LYS A 160 -12.64 7.86 -25.57
CA LYS A 160 -13.55 8.42 -26.57
C LYS A 160 -13.22 7.92 -27.97
N ALA A 161 -11.94 7.81 -28.33
CA ALA A 161 -11.51 7.27 -29.61
C ALA A 161 -11.91 5.79 -29.80
N CYS A 162 -12.02 5.04 -28.71
CA CYS A 162 -12.49 3.65 -28.67
C CYS A 162 -14.01 3.52 -28.45
N GLU A 163 -14.77 4.61 -28.43
CA GLU A 163 -16.20 4.65 -28.11
C GLU A 163 -16.56 4.05 -26.72
N LEU A 164 -15.62 4.12 -25.77
CA LEU A 164 -15.79 3.64 -24.41
C LEU A 164 -16.34 4.73 -23.49
N PRO A 165 -17.16 4.37 -22.47
CA PRO A 165 -17.64 5.34 -21.50
C PRO A 165 -16.51 5.87 -20.63
N ALA A 166 -16.63 7.12 -20.16
CA ALA A 166 -15.61 7.74 -19.30
C ALA A 166 -15.36 6.96 -17.98
N THR A 167 -16.32 6.15 -17.54
CA THR A 167 -16.21 5.28 -16.37
C THR A 167 -15.26 4.10 -16.57
N ALA A 168 -14.84 3.79 -17.80
CA ALA A 168 -13.85 2.75 -18.10
C ALA A 168 -12.40 3.24 -17.92
N ASN A 169 -12.18 4.46 -17.42
CA ASN A 169 -10.84 5.03 -17.25
C ASN A 169 -9.98 4.38 -16.16
N ASN A 170 -10.51 3.42 -15.40
CA ASN A 170 -9.79 2.70 -14.36
C ASN A 170 -9.93 1.20 -14.58
N GLN A 171 -8.80 0.48 -14.55
CA GLN A 171 -8.78 -0.98 -14.54
C GLN A 171 -7.83 -1.53 -13.47
N TYR A 172 -8.11 -2.74 -13.00
CA TYR A 172 -7.35 -3.37 -11.92
C TYR A 172 -6.84 -4.75 -12.35
N LEU A 173 -5.53 -4.99 -12.18
CA LEU A 173 -4.96 -6.33 -12.20
C LEU A 173 -4.80 -6.76 -10.73
N LEU A 174 -5.32 -7.93 -10.35
CA LEU A 174 -5.31 -8.36 -8.94
C LEU A 174 -4.48 -9.63 -8.80
N SER A 175 -3.80 -9.79 -7.66
CA SER A 175 -3.08 -11.02 -7.33
C SER A 175 -4.03 -12.14 -6.92
N ASP A 176 -5.00 -11.88 -6.05
CA ASP A 176 -6.02 -12.87 -5.68
C ASP A 176 -7.18 -12.89 -6.70
N PRO A 177 -7.50 -14.04 -7.31
CA PRO A 177 -8.64 -14.18 -8.22
C PRO A 177 -10.01 -13.95 -7.55
N ASN A 178 -10.07 -13.99 -6.22
CA ASN A 178 -11.30 -13.76 -5.45
C ASN A 178 -11.39 -12.35 -4.85
N ASP A 179 -10.41 -11.49 -5.10
CA ASP A 179 -10.44 -10.14 -4.55
C ASP A 179 -11.52 -9.31 -5.24
N THR A 180 -12.45 -8.80 -4.44
CA THR A 180 -13.56 -7.96 -4.92
C THR A 180 -13.25 -6.48 -4.85
N LEU A 181 -12.12 -6.09 -4.22
CA LEU A 181 -11.74 -4.70 -3.94
C LEU A 181 -12.91 -3.91 -3.31
N GLY A 182 -13.58 -4.49 -2.32
CA GLY A 182 -14.75 -3.88 -1.68
C GLY A 182 -15.98 -3.84 -2.59
N GLY A 183 -16.16 -4.82 -3.47
CA GLY A 183 -17.27 -4.89 -4.42
C GLY A 183 -17.10 -4.00 -5.66
N ARG A 184 -15.89 -3.48 -5.91
CA ARG A 184 -15.58 -2.63 -7.08
C ARG A 184 -15.13 -3.43 -8.31
N VAL A 185 -14.85 -4.71 -8.14
CA VAL A 185 -14.37 -5.60 -9.21
C VAL A 185 -15.53 -6.14 -10.03
N ASN A 186 -15.46 -5.89 -11.33
CA ASN A 186 -16.28 -6.52 -12.36
C ASN A 186 -15.35 -7.16 -13.39
N ALA A 187 -15.17 -8.47 -13.26
CA ALA A 187 -14.22 -9.24 -14.06
C ALA A 187 -14.50 -9.10 -15.57
N GLY A 188 -13.45 -8.83 -16.34
CA GLY A 188 -13.54 -8.61 -17.79
C GLY A 188 -14.10 -7.25 -18.20
N VAL A 189 -14.53 -6.42 -17.24
CA VAL A 189 -15.03 -5.06 -17.50
C VAL A 189 -14.04 -4.01 -17.00
N ASN A 190 -13.75 -4.01 -15.70
CA ASN A 190 -12.81 -3.07 -15.09
C ASN A 190 -11.70 -3.78 -14.28
N ALA A 191 -11.62 -5.11 -14.37
CA ALA A 191 -10.63 -5.85 -13.62
C ALA A 191 -10.28 -7.20 -14.26
N THR A 192 -9.07 -7.66 -13.99
CA THR A 192 -8.57 -9.00 -14.29
C THR A 192 -8.10 -9.65 -12.99
N PRO A 193 -9.01 -10.31 -12.25
CA PRO A 193 -8.64 -11.03 -11.04
C PRO A 193 -7.66 -12.16 -11.33
N GLY A 194 -6.63 -12.33 -10.47
CA GLY A 194 -5.58 -13.34 -10.66
C GLY A 194 -4.52 -13.01 -11.71
N ALA A 195 -4.60 -11.85 -12.37
CA ALA A 195 -3.61 -11.47 -13.39
C ALA A 195 -2.19 -11.24 -12.86
N LEU A 196 -1.99 -11.22 -11.54
CA LEU A 196 -0.71 -11.03 -10.86
C LEU A 196 -0.32 -12.23 -9.97
N ASP A 197 -0.87 -13.42 -10.22
CA ASP A 197 -0.68 -14.63 -9.39
C ASP A 197 0.56 -15.48 -9.74
N GLY A 198 1.34 -15.09 -10.75
CA GLY A 198 2.50 -15.83 -11.25
C GLY A 198 2.18 -16.99 -12.21
N GLY A 199 0.92 -17.14 -12.64
CA GLY A 199 0.51 -18.11 -13.64
C GLY A 199 1.07 -17.86 -15.05
N PRO A 200 0.86 -18.79 -16.00
CA PRO A 200 1.32 -18.62 -17.37
C PRO A 200 0.74 -17.35 -18.03
N LYS A 201 1.61 -16.48 -18.55
CA LYS A 201 1.26 -15.15 -19.11
C LYS A 201 0.65 -14.16 -18.10
N HIS A 202 0.64 -14.50 -16.82
CA HIS A 202 0.28 -13.57 -15.75
C HIS A 202 1.52 -12.83 -15.28
N GLY A 203 1.31 -11.69 -14.64
CA GLY A 203 2.35 -11.06 -13.83
C GLY A 203 2.52 -11.76 -12.50
N SER A 204 3.51 -11.34 -11.74
CA SER A 204 3.74 -11.78 -10.37
C SER A 204 4.06 -10.57 -9.49
N VAL A 205 3.71 -10.68 -8.21
CA VAL A 205 4.10 -9.71 -7.19
C VAL A 205 4.60 -10.48 -5.97
N GLU A 206 5.79 -10.14 -5.52
CA GLU A 206 6.43 -10.71 -4.35
C GLU A 206 6.76 -9.58 -3.38
N ALA A 207 6.28 -9.69 -2.15
CA ALA A 207 6.59 -8.76 -1.07
C ALA A 207 7.41 -9.50 0.00
N ILE A 208 8.64 -9.05 0.22
CA ILE A 208 9.64 -9.70 1.06
C ILE A 208 9.90 -8.82 2.28
N VAL A 209 9.48 -9.29 3.45
CA VAL A 209 9.93 -8.71 4.73
C VAL A 209 11.27 -9.32 5.09
N LEU A 210 12.29 -8.49 5.28
CA LEU A 210 13.66 -8.99 5.49
C LEU A 210 13.78 -9.73 6.82
N SER A 211 14.45 -10.89 6.80
CA SER A 211 14.53 -11.78 7.96
C SER A 211 15.37 -11.20 9.10
N ASP A 212 16.36 -10.36 8.78
CA ASP A 212 17.25 -9.67 9.71
C ASP A 212 16.68 -8.34 10.23
N ASP A 213 15.73 -7.75 9.51
CA ASP A 213 14.99 -6.56 9.94
C ASP A 213 13.50 -6.67 9.57
N PRO A 214 12.61 -7.11 10.51
CA PRO A 214 11.19 -7.31 10.23
C PRO A 214 10.39 -6.02 10.02
N ASN A 215 11.05 -4.86 10.09
CA ASN A 215 10.49 -3.57 9.74
C ASN A 215 10.78 -3.16 8.30
N LEU A 216 11.73 -3.83 7.64
CA LEU A 216 12.24 -3.47 6.31
C LEU A 216 11.63 -4.39 5.26
N VAL A 217 11.20 -3.81 4.14
CA VAL A 217 10.53 -4.54 3.08
C VAL A 217 11.07 -4.21 1.70
N GLU A 218 11.00 -5.22 0.84
CA GLU A 218 11.16 -5.10 -0.60
C GLU A 218 9.90 -5.62 -1.31
N VAL A 219 9.53 -4.97 -2.40
CA VAL A 219 8.46 -5.44 -3.27
C VAL A 219 9.01 -5.56 -4.67
N HIS A 220 8.78 -6.71 -5.30
CA HIS A 220 9.20 -7.03 -6.66
C HIS A 220 7.97 -7.42 -7.46
N ALA A 221 7.86 -6.93 -8.68
CA ALA A 221 6.81 -7.34 -9.61
C ALA A 221 7.37 -7.53 -11.00
N SER A 222 6.88 -8.56 -11.68
CA SER A 222 7.09 -8.76 -13.11
C SER A 222 5.74 -8.74 -13.79
N VAL A 223 5.55 -7.86 -14.78
CA VAL A 223 4.26 -7.68 -15.44
C VAL A 223 4.45 -7.79 -16.95
N PRO A 224 3.87 -8.80 -17.61
CA PRO A 224 3.84 -8.86 -19.07
C PRO A 224 3.28 -7.55 -19.64
N TYR A 225 3.99 -6.94 -20.58
CA TYR A 225 3.64 -5.59 -21.03
C TYR A 225 2.24 -5.51 -21.66
N ALA A 226 1.80 -6.61 -22.29
CA ALA A 226 0.46 -6.73 -22.85
C ALA A 226 -0.67 -6.59 -21.80
N LEU A 227 -0.40 -6.83 -20.51
CA LEU A 227 -1.39 -6.61 -19.44
C LEU A 227 -1.68 -5.14 -19.17
N LEU A 228 -0.89 -4.21 -19.73
CA LEU A 228 -1.23 -2.78 -19.67
C LEU A 228 -2.35 -2.41 -20.65
N ARG A 229 -2.66 -3.27 -21.62
CA ARG A 229 -3.73 -3.01 -22.58
C ARG A 229 -5.08 -2.91 -21.87
N HIS A 230 -5.88 -1.92 -22.26
CA HIS A 230 -7.26 -1.82 -21.81
C HIS A 230 -8.06 -3.08 -22.18
N LEU A 231 -8.81 -3.67 -21.24
CA LEU A 231 -9.60 -4.89 -21.48
C LEU A 231 -10.60 -4.79 -22.64
N GLN A 232 -11.11 -3.59 -22.88
CA GLN A 232 -12.10 -3.31 -23.93
C GLN A 232 -11.47 -2.64 -25.17
N ASP A 233 -10.14 -2.72 -25.31
CA ASP A 233 -9.44 -2.25 -26.50
C ASP A 233 -9.93 -3.04 -27.75
N PRO A 234 -10.52 -2.36 -28.77
CA PRO A 234 -11.05 -3.03 -29.96
C PRO A 234 -9.97 -3.57 -30.91
N TRP A 235 -8.73 -3.10 -30.81
CA TRP A 235 -7.64 -3.48 -31.71
C TRP A 235 -6.96 -4.79 -31.30
N VAL A 236 -7.10 -5.20 -30.02
CA VAL A 236 -6.62 -6.48 -29.47
C VAL A 236 -5.14 -6.77 -29.81
N SER A 237 -4.33 -5.72 -29.99
CA SER A 237 -2.90 -5.87 -30.26
C SER A 237 -2.14 -6.15 -28.97
N GLU A 238 -1.03 -6.89 -29.05
CA GLU A 238 -0.04 -7.04 -27.98
C GLU A 238 1.28 -6.33 -28.33
N LEU A 239 1.33 -5.68 -29.50
CA LEU A 239 2.52 -4.95 -29.95
C LEU A 239 2.62 -3.61 -29.19
N PRO A 240 3.75 -3.34 -28.52
CA PRO A 240 3.96 -2.09 -27.80
C PRO A 240 3.65 -0.83 -28.62
N GLY A 241 3.02 0.17 -28.01
CA GLY A 241 2.65 1.42 -28.67
C GLY A 241 1.52 1.33 -29.71
N THR A 242 0.96 0.15 -29.95
CA THR A 242 -0.15 -0.04 -30.92
C THR A 242 -1.50 -0.31 -30.25
N PHE A 243 -1.48 -0.59 -28.94
CA PHE A 243 -2.68 -0.80 -28.15
C PHE A 243 -2.94 0.40 -27.24
N PHE A 244 -4.15 0.46 -26.73
CA PHE A 244 -4.58 1.48 -25.80
C PHE A 244 -3.87 1.30 -24.44
N GLU A 245 -2.76 2.02 -24.28
CA GLU A 245 -1.95 2.05 -23.06
C GLU A 245 -2.52 3.00 -21.99
N PRO A 246 -2.26 2.76 -20.70
CA PRO A 246 -2.63 3.69 -19.66
C PRO A 246 -1.76 4.95 -19.75
N ILE A 247 -2.28 6.07 -19.22
CA ILE A 247 -1.49 7.29 -19.01
C ILE A 247 -0.75 7.26 -17.67
N HIS A 248 -1.18 6.38 -16.78
CA HIS A 248 -0.67 6.22 -15.43
C HIS A 248 -0.98 4.82 -14.94
N PHE A 249 -0.02 4.18 -14.29
CA PHE A 249 -0.31 2.98 -13.51
C PHE A 249 0.50 2.90 -12.24
N HIS A 250 0.09 2.04 -11.32
CA HIS A 250 0.87 1.75 -10.13
C HIS A 250 0.57 0.38 -9.57
N LEU A 251 1.62 -0.24 -9.03
CA LEU A 251 1.57 -1.43 -8.20
C LEU A 251 1.32 -1.04 -6.75
N GLU A 252 0.49 -1.81 -6.06
CA GLU A 252 0.23 -1.71 -4.62
C GLU A 252 0.52 -3.03 -3.94
N ALA A 253 1.08 -2.96 -2.74
CA ALA A 253 1.18 -4.07 -1.80
C ALA A 253 0.77 -3.56 -0.40
N GLU A 254 -0.18 -4.25 0.24
CA GLU A 254 -0.61 -3.91 1.60
C GLU A 254 0.21 -4.69 2.64
N PHE A 255 0.62 -3.98 3.68
CA PHE A 255 1.30 -4.52 4.84
C PHE A 255 0.47 -4.26 6.07
N ILE A 256 0.49 -5.21 6.99
CA ILE A 256 -0.17 -5.14 8.28
C ILE A 256 0.82 -5.44 9.38
N LYS A 257 0.46 -5.11 10.61
CA LYS A 257 1.27 -5.47 11.78
C LYS A 257 1.38 -6.99 11.89
N ILE A 258 2.50 -7.49 12.38
CA ILE A 258 2.68 -8.94 12.53
C ILE A 258 1.59 -9.58 13.41
N ASP A 259 1.13 -8.84 14.43
CA ASP A 259 0.10 -9.20 15.40
C ASP A 259 -1.32 -8.79 15.00
N ALA A 260 -1.51 -8.19 13.81
CA ALA A 260 -2.84 -7.90 13.30
C ALA A 260 -3.56 -9.19 12.90
N ASP A 261 -4.83 -9.30 13.28
CA ASP A 261 -5.73 -10.35 12.80
C ASP A 261 -5.92 -10.21 11.28
N PRO A 262 -6.09 -11.31 10.53
CA PRO A 262 -6.45 -11.24 9.12
C PRO A 262 -7.76 -10.47 8.94
N LEU A 263 -7.89 -9.73 7.83
CA LEU A 263 -9.15 -9.06 7.52
C LEU A 263 -10.21 -10.12 7.17
N VAL A 264 -11.14 -10.39 8.10
CA VAL A 264 -12.33 -11.17 7.78
C VAL A 264 -13.30 -10.28 7.01
N ARG A 265 -13.28 -10.38 5.68
CA ARG A 265 -14.23 -9.66 4.83
C ARG A 265 -15.58 -10.38 4.84
N ASN A 266 -16.61 -9.71 5.33
CA ASN A 266 -17.98 -10.17 5.09
C ASN A 266 -18.26 -10.12 3.58
N PRO A 267 -18.93 -11.12 3.00
CA PRO A 267 -19.31 -11.08 1.60
C PRO A 267 -20.13 -9.82 1.34
N VAL A 268 -19.74 -9.04 0.33
CA VAL A 268 -20.53 -7.89 -0.11
C VAL A 268 -21.83 -8.43 -0.70
N ILE A 269 -22.94 -8.23 0.01
CA ILE A 269 -24.27 -8.54 -0.52
C ILE A 269 -24.58 -7.45 -1.53
N ILE A 270 -24.49 -7.78 -2.81
CA ILE A 270 -24.95 -6.87 -3.87
C ILE A 270 -26.48 -6.84 -3.78
N GLU A 271 -27.05 -5.77 -3.25
CA GLU A 271 -28.48 -5.52 -3.36
C GLU A 271 -28.81 -5.39 -4.84
N LYS A 272 -29.44 -6.42 -5.38
CA LYS A 272 -29.95 -6.41 -6.75
C LYS A 272 -31.11 -5.41 -6.77
N ASN A 273 -30.87 -4.21 -7.29
CA ASN A 273 -31.95 -3.27 -7.55
C ASN A 273 -32.80 -3.87 -8.68
N ASP A 274 -33.87 -4.55 -8.30
CA ASP A 274 -34.92 -5.01 -9.20
C ASP A 274 -35.74 -3.79 -9.67
N THR A 275 -35.10 -2.88 -10.42
CA THR A 275 -35.82 -1.87 -11.19
C THR A 275 -36.32 -2.56 -12.46
N PRO A 276 -37.63 -2.71 -12.68
CA PRO A 276 -38.14 -3.29 -13.91
C PRO A 276 -37.67 -2.49 -15.13
N PRO A 277 -37.40 -3.15 -16.28
CA PRO A 277 -37.19 -2.41 -17.52
C PRO A 277 -38.45 -1.60 -17.83
N GLY A 278 -38.30 -0.28 -17.87
CA GLY A 278 -39.32 0.67 -18.34
C GLY A 278 -39.28 0.85 -19.85
#